data_AF-A0A3S0RZF8-F1
#
_entry.id   AF-A0A3S0RZF8-F1
#
_cell.length_a   1.000
_cell.length_b   1.000
_cell.length_c   1.000
_cell.angle_alpha   90.00
_cell.angle_beta   90.00
_cell.angle_gamma   90.00
#
_symmetry.space_group_name_H-M   'P 1'
#
loop_
_entity.id
_entity.type
_entity.pdbx_description
1 polymer ?
#
loop_
_entity_poly.entity_id
_entity_poly.type
_entity_poly.pdbx_seq_one_letter_code
_entity_poly.pdbx_strand_id
1 'polypeptide(L)'
;MKCSQLLALLTLALTSTLSFSVFAGSSDPTDEEQAVLESCMSLKNAPEDRSANSCIYYIQGFLAGSLTTKSDYVLRETSGVFFDRAYQTRVGKRTSKEQPIQLCLSRDDNVEHLAERLVGHLSYPIESMQLLHTQIFDALEAESSCS
;
A
#
# COMPACT_ATOMS: atom_id res chain seq x y z
N MET A 1 -35.79 49.92 12.98
CA MET A 1 -34.33 49.69 13.13
C MET A 1 -33.94 48.42 13.90
N LYS A 2 -34.86 47.69 14.54
CA LYS A 2 -34.53 46.47 15.33
C LYS A 2 -34.38 45.17 14.51
N CYS A 3 -35.09 45.02 13.38
CA CYS A 3 -34.99 43.80 12.55
C CYS A 3 -33.68 43.66 11.77
N SER A 4 -33.05 44.77 11.38
CA SER A 4 -31.78 44.73 10.63
C SER A 4 -30.61 44.23 11.48
N GLN A 5 -30.60 44.56 12.78
CA GLN A 5 -29.59 44.08 13.73
C GLN A 5 -29.75 42.58 14.08
N LEU A 6 -30.99 42.09 14.13
CA LEU A 6 -31.27 40.66 14.32
C LEU A 6 -30.81 39.83 13.12
N LEU A 7 -31.00 40.33 11.89
CA LEU A 7 -30.50 39.67 10.68
C LEU A 7 -28.97 39.64 10.62
N ALA A 8 -28.30 40.72 11.03
CA ALA A 8 -26.83 40.77 11.07
C ALA A 8 -26.21 39.85 12.12
N LEU A 9 -26.89 39.64 13.26
CA LEU A 9 -26.44 38.69 14.29
C LEU A 9 -26.63 37.23 13.85
N LEU A 10 -27.69 36.95 13.10
CA LEU A 10 -27.99 35.60 12.60
C LEU A 10 -27.01 35.18 11.48
N THR A 11 -26.57 36.11 10.63
CA THR A 11 -25.54 35.84 9.62
C THR A 11 -24.15 35.66 10.23
N LEU A 12 -23.82 36.38 11.31
CA LEU A 12 -22.55 36.22 12.02
C LEU A 12 -22.46 34.90 12.79
N ALA A 13 -23.60 34.40 13.29
CA ALA A 13 -23.66 33.11 13.98
C ALA A 13 -23.51 31.91 13.02
N LEU A 14 -24.07 31.99 11.81
CA LEU A 14 -23.97 30.90 10.83
C LEU A 14 -22.57 30.73 10.21
N THR A 15 -21.75 31.78 10.16
CA THR A 15 -20.38 31.68 9.63
C THR A 15 -19.39 31.09 10.63
N SER A 16 -19.73 31.07 11.93
CA SER A 16 -18.85 30.55 12.98
C SER A 16 -18.90 29.02 13.14
N THR A 17 -19.81 28.31 12.48
CA THR A 17 -20.02 26.86 12.68
C THR A 17 -19.46 25.97 11.56
N LEU A 18 -18.76 26.53 10.57
CA LEU A 18 -18.25 25.76 9.42
C LEU A 18 -16.72 25.58 9.40
N SER A 19 -16.03 25.78 10.52
CA SER A 19 -14.61 25.43 10.65
C SER A 19 -14.44 23.93 10.90
N PHE A 20 -14.80 23.11 9.91
CA PHE A 20 -14.29 21.75 9.81
C PHE A 20 -12.87 21.85 9.23
N SER A 21 -11.85 21.95 10.10
CA SER A 21 -10.49 21.65 9.69
C SER A 21 -10.45 20.17 9.30
N VAL A 22 -10.53 19.91 7.99
CA VAL A 22 -10.02 18.67 7.41
C VAL A 22 -8.52 18.70 7.65
N PHE A 23 -8.08 18.11 8.76
CA PHE A 23 -6.69 17.69 8.90
C PHE A 23 -6.49 16.60 7.86
N ALA A 24 -6.02 16.99 6.67
CA ALA A 24 -5.34 16.05 5.79
C ALA A 24 -4.18 15.48 6.63
N GLY A 25 -4.15 14.16 6.82
CA GLY A 25 -3.12 13.49 7.61
C GLY A 25 -1.74 13.98 7.22
N SER A 26 -0.87 14.21 8.21
CA SER A 26 0.52 14.56 7.93
C SER A 26 1.12 13.55 6.97
N SER A 27 1.91 14.03 6.01
CA SER A 27 2.78 13.17 5.20
C SER A 27 3.93 12.56 6.01
N ASP A 28 4.10 13.03 7.24
CA ASP A 28 5.12 12.53 8.15
C ASP A 28 4.70 11.15 8.67
N PRO A 29 5.63 10.17 8.67
CA PRO A 29 5.37 8.85 9.19
C PRO A 29 5.00 8.93 10.67
N THR A 30 4.07 8.07 11.07
CA THR A 30 3.81 7.81 12.49
C THR A 30 5.06 7.23 13.16
N ASP A 31 5.13 7.28 14.50
CA ASP A 31 6.25 6.69 15.26
C ASP A 31 6.47 5.21 14.91
N GLU A 32 5.39 4.48 14.61
CA GLU A 32 5.40 3.08 14.21
C GLU A 32 5.99 2.89 12.80
N GLU A 33 5.57 3.72 11.85
CA GLU A 33 6.12 3.73 10.49
C GLU A 33 7.59 4.13 10.48
N GLN A 34 7.98 5.10 11.31
CA GLN A 34 9.37 5.50 11.46
C GLN A 34 10.24 4.37 12.03
N ALA A 35 9.75 3.63 13.03
CA ALA A 35 10.44 2.45 13.55
C ALA A 35 10.62 1.35 12.49
N VAL A 36 9.63 1.16 11.59
CA VAL A 36 9.75 0.23 10.46
C VAL A 36 10.83 0.70 9.48
N LEU A 37 10.83 1.99 9.11
CA LEU A 37 11.83 2.55 8.20
C LEU A 37 13.24 2.44 8.76
N GLU A 38 13.44 2.74 10.04
CA GLU A 38 14.72 2.59 10.73
C GLU A 38 15.19 1.12 10.77
N SER A 39 14.26 0.19 11.03
CA SER A 39 14.53 -1.25 10.98
C SER A 39 14.96 -1.68 9.57
N CYS A 40 14.25 -1.25 8.53
CA CYS A 40 14.61 -1.57 7.14
C CYS A 40 15.98 -0.99 6.75
N MET A 41 16.27 0.24 7.16
CA MET A 41 17.58 0.87 6.97
C MET A 41 18.72 0.13 7.68
N SER A 42 18.46 -0.44 8.84
CA SER A 42 19.43 -1.22 9.62
C SER A 42 19.75 -2.58 8.99
N LEU A 43 18.76 -3.19 8.32
CA LEU A 43 18.88 -4.47 7.63
C LEU A 43 19.97 -4.48 6.54
N LYS A 44 20.23 -3.32 5.90
CA LYS A 44 21.35 -3.13 4.95
C LYS A 44 22.71 -3.51 5.54
N ASN A 45 22.93 -3.15 6.79
CA ASN A 45 24.26 -3.17 7.41
C ASN A 45 24.44 -4.37 8.36
N ALA A 46 23.34 -4.93 8.88
CA ALA A 46 23.37 -6.04 9.83
C ALA A 46 22.17 -6.98 9.60
N PRO A 47 22.22 -7.84 8.55
CA PRO A 47 21.13 -8.75 8.23
C PRO A 47 20.83 -9.79 9.32
N GLU A 48 21.77 -10.03 10.24
CA GLU A 48 21.59 -10.94 11.37
C GLU A 48 21.11 -10.25 12.67
N ASP A 49 20.94 -8.93 12.67
CA ASP A 49 20.44 -8.22 13.84
C ASP A 49 18.94 -8.45 14.02
N ARG A 50 18.54 -8.87 15.22
CA ARG A 50 17.13 -9.12 15.57
C ARG A 50 16.27 -7.86 15.44
N SER A 51 16.87 -6.67 15.52
CA SER A 51 16.18 -5.38 15.28
C SER A 51 15.72 -5.21 13.82
N ALA A 52 16.41 -5.86 12.88
CA ALA A 52 16.11 -5.84 11.45
C ALA A 52 14.95 -6.79 11.08
N ASN A 53 14.55 -7.68 11.99
CA ASN A 53 13.40 -8.57 11.81
C ASN A 53 12.09 -7.79 11.68
N SER A 54 11.96 -6.60 12.28
CA SER A 54 10.73 -5.81 12.18
C SER A 54 10.43 -5.41 10.73
N CYS A 55 11.45 -5.09 9.93
CA CYS A 55 11.27 -4.86 8.50
C CYS A 55 10.76 -6.11 7.78
N ILE A 56 11.34 -7.28 8.06
CA ILE A 56 10.93 -8.56 7.47
C ILE A 56 9.46 -8.86 7.83
N TYR A 57 9.10 -8.74 9.11
CA TYR A 57 7.71 -8.95 9.56
C TYR A 57 6.75 -7.94 8.95
N TYR A 58 7.16 -6.69 8.77
CA TYR A 58 6.36 -5.69 8.08
C TYR A 58 6.09 -6.12 6.63
N ILE A 59 7.13 -6.54 5.89
CA ILE A 59 7.00 -7.01 4.51
C ILE A 59 6.11 -8.26 4.45
N GLN A 60 6.24 -9.21 5.38
CA GLN A 60 5.35 -10.37 5.47
C GLN A 60 3.89 -9.96 5.65
N GLY A 61 3.61 -9.04 6.58
CA GLY A 61 2.26 -8.51 6.81
C GLY A 61 1.72 -7.75 5.60
N PHE A 62 2.57 -6.98 4.94
CA PHE A 62 2.25 -6.27 3.70
C PHE A 62 1.87 -7.25 2.60
N LEU A 63 2.70 -8.27 2.33
CA LEU A 63 2.43 -9.32 1.35
C LEU A 63 1.16 -10.10 1.69
N ALA A 64 0.95 -10.46 2.96
CA ALA A 64 -0.26 -11.12 3.39
C ALA A 64 -1.50 -10.25 3.10
N GLY A 65 -1.44 -8.95 3.38
CA GLY A 65 -2.52 -8.00 3.06
C GLY A 65 -2.76 -7.86 1.56
N SER A 66 -1.69 -7.68 0.78
CA SER A 66 -1.76 -7.44 -0.67
C SER A 66 -2.17 -8.68 -1.46
N LEU A 67 -1.67 -9.87 -1.11
CA LEU A 67 -1.95 -11.12 -1.83
C LEU A 67 -3.30 -11.76 -1.44
N THR A 68 -3.82 -11.48 -0.24
CA THR A 68 -5.14 -12.00 0.19
C THR A 68 -6.30 -11.11 -0.22
N THR A 69 -6.06 -9.80 -0.39
CA THR A 69 -7.05 -8.90 -0.97
C THR A 69 -6.99 -8.96 -2.49
N LYS A 70 -8.09 -8.64 -3.17
CA LYS A 70 -8.11 -8.45 -4.64
C LYS A 70 -7.32 -7.19 -5.00
N SER A 71 -6.02 -7.15 -4.74
CA SER A 71 -5.15 -6.10 -5.24
C SER A 71 -4.98 -6.25 -6.76
N ASP A 72 -4.24 -5.33 -7.37
CA ASP A 72 -3.89 -5.33 -8.79
C ASP A 72 -3.05 -6.54 -9.25
N TYR A 73 -2.97 -7.61 -8.44
CA TYR A 73 -2.31 -8.85 -8.76
C TYR A 73 -3.32 -9.96 -9.00
N VAL A 74 -3.28 -10.56 -10.17
CA VAL A 74 -4.02 -11.79 -10.46
C VAL A 74 -3.08 -12.96 -10.26
N LEU A 75 -3.22 -13.66 -9.13
CA LEU A 75 -2.57 -14.95 -8.91
C LEU A 75 -3.09 -15.93 -9.97
N ARG A 76 -2.23 -16.29 -10.92
CA ARG A 76 -2.65 -17.07 -12.07
C ARG A 76 -2.72 -18.57 -11.70
N GLU A 77 -3.90 -19.04 -11.30
CA GLU A 77 -4.27 -20.43 -11.59
C GLU A 77 -4.64 -20.51 -13.08
N THR A 78 -3.64 -20.82 -13.93
CA THR A 78 -3.77 -21.09 -15.39
C THR A 78 -4.94 -20.36 -16.06
N SER A 79 -4.83 -19.03 -16.20
CA SER A 79 -5.90 -18.18 -16.71
C SER A 79 -6.27 -18.54 -18.16
N GLY A 80 -7.47 -19.11 -18.34
CA GLY A 80 -8.09 -19.37 -19.64
C GLY A 80 -9.15 -18.33 -19.98
N VAL A 81 -9.62 -18.37 -21.24
CA VAL A 81 -10.62 -17.47 -21.86
C VAL A 81 -11.92 -17.29 -21.04
N PHE A 82 -12.20 -18.21 -20.13
CA PHE A 82 -13.33 -18.17 -19.20
C PHE A 82 -13.16 -17.13 -18.09
N PHE A 83 -11.95 -16.96 -17.54
CA PHE A 83 -11.70 -16.00 -16.47
C PHE A 83 -11.88 -14.57 -16.99
N ASP A 84 -11.32 -14.27 -18.16
CA ASP A 84 -11.43 -12.96 -18.80
C ASP A 84 -12.89 -12.60 -19.11
N ARG A 85 -13.66 -13.57 -19.61
CA ARG A 85 -15.10 -13.39 -19.86
C ARG A 85 -15.86 -13.11 -18.56
N ALA A 86 -15.62 -13.90 -17.51
CA ALA A 86 -16.29 -13.76 -16.23
C ALA A 86 -15.95 -12.41 -15.58
N TYR A 87 -14.69 -11.99 -15.67
CA TYR A 87 -14.23 -10.69 -15.17
C TYR A 87 -14.95 -9.56 -15.91
N GLN A 88 -14.90 -9.53 -17.24
CA GLN A 88 -15.56 -8.50 -18.07
C GLN A 88 -17.08 -8.39 -17.80
N THR A 89 -17.77 -9.50 -17.51
CA THR A 89 -19.20 -9.47 -17.15
C THR A 89 -19.49 -8.83 -15.80
N ARG A 90 -18.55 -8.89 -14.85
CA ARG A 90 -18.72 -8.33 -13.49
C ARG A 90 -18.33 -6.85 -13.40
N VAL A 91 -17.25 -6.45 -14.05
CA VAL A 91 -16.71 -5.08 -13.94
C VAL A 91 -17.06 -4.18 -15.13
N GLY A 92 -17.61 -4.75 -16.21
CA GLY A 92 -17.98 -4.00 -17.42
C GLY A 92 -16.80 -3.67 -18.32
N LYS A 93 -17.07 -3.05 -19.47
CA LYS A 93 -16.06 -2.68 -20.50
C LYS A 93 -15.19 -1.47 -20.13
N ARG A 94 -15.45 -0.81 -19.00
CA ARG A 94 -14.68 0.34 -18.48
C ARG A 94 -13.80 -0.12 -17.33
N THR A 95 -12.85 -0.99 -17.62
CA THR A 95 -11.72 -1.18 -16.71
C THR A 95 -10.61 -0.26 -17.17
N SER A 96 -9.76 0.19 -16.24
CA SER A 96 -8.51 0.85 -16.58
C SER A 96 -7.79 0.06 -17.67
N LYS A 97 -7.10 0.74 -18.58
CA LYS A 97 -6.24 0.06 -19.57
C LYS A 97 -5.04 -0.63 -18.89
N GLU A 98 -4.77 -0.31 -17.62
CA GLU A 98 -3.83 -1.08 -16.79
C GLU A 98 -4.34 -2.52 -16.68
N GLN A 99 -3.59 -3.45 -17.25
CA GLN A 99 -3.78 -4.86 -16.95
C GLN A 99 -3.20 -5.10 -15.55
N PRO A 100 -3.90 -5.85 -14.68
CA PRO A 100 -3.34 -6.30 -13.41
C PRO A 100 -1.99 -6.99 -13.66
N ILE A 101 -0.99 -6.69 -12.84
CA ILE A 101 0.32 -7.33 -12.92
C ILE A 101 0.13 -8.81 -12.61
N GLN A 102 0.59 -9.68 -13.50
CA GLN A 102 0.43 -11.12 -13.34
C GLN A 102 1.67 -11.67 -12.61
N LEU A 103 1.46 -12.12 -11.37
CA LEU A 103 2.51 -12.73 -10.56
C LEU A 103 2.40 -14.26 -10.59
N CYS A 104 3.53 -14.92 -10.84
CA CYS A 104 3.69 -16.37 -10.84
C CYS A 104 4.41 -16.82 -9.57
N LEU A 105 3.70 -16.77 -8.44
CA LEU A 105 4.21 -17.28 -7.17
C LEU A 105 4.08 -18.81 -7.13
N SER A 106 5.11 -19.51 -6.64
CA SER A 106 5.01 -20.95 -6.44
C SER A 106 3.99 -21.25 -5.35
N ARG A 107 3.21 -22.33 -5.52
CA ARG A 107 2.23 -22.76 -4.51
C ARG A 107 2.88 -23.11 -3.17
N ASP A 108 4.15 -23.49 -3.21
CA ASP A 108 4.93 -23.91 -2.05
C ASP A 108 5.80 -22.77 -1.48
N ASP A 109 5.79 -21.58 -2.08
CA ASP A 109 6.52 -20.43 -1.53
C ASP A 109 5.85 -19.95 -0.23
N ASN A 110 6.56 -20.11 0.89
CA ASN A 110 6.18 -19.49 2.15
C ASN A 110 6.37 -17.96 2.03
N VAL A 111 5.36 -17.19 2.46
CA VAL A 111 5.40 -15.71 2.50
C VAL A 111 6.62 -15.21 3.27
N GLU A 112 7.07 -15.96 4.27
CA GLU A 112 8.29 -15.68 5.03
C GLU A 112 9.55 -15.69 4.15
N HIS A 113 9.76 -16.76 3.38
CA HIS A 113 10.90 -16.85 2.46
C HIS A 113 10.82 -15.84 1.32
N LEU A 114 9.61 -15.54 0.85
CA LEU A 114 9.41 -14.48 -0.14
C LEU A 114 9.84 -13.12 0.44
N ALA A 115 9.41 -12.78 1.65
CA ALA A 115 9.79 -11.52 2.29
C ALA A 115 11.31 -11.40 2.49
N GLU A 116 11.98 -12.48 2.91
CA GLU A 116 13.45 -12.52 3.01
C GLU A 116 14.13 -12.27 1.67
N ARG A 117 13.64 -12.86 0.57
CA ARG A 117 14.16 -12.59 -0.77
C ARG A 117 13.95 -11.13 -1.17
N LEU A 118 12.74 -10.59 -0.99
CA LEU A 118 12.40 -9.22 -1.39
C LEU A 118 13.26 -8.16 -0.68
N VAL A 119 13.62 -8.39 0.59
CA VAL A 119 14.57 -7.52 1.30
C VAL A 119 15.87 -7.33 0.54
N GLY A 120 16.39 -8.39 -0.08
CA GLY A 120 17.63 -8.36 -0.86
C GLY A 120 17.57 -7.44 -2.10
N HIS A 121 16.37 -7.09 -2.56
CA HIS A 121 16.14 -6.21 -3.70
C HIS A 121 15.84 -4.75 -3.30
N LEU A 122 15.75 -4.45 -2.01
CA LEU A 122 15.50 -3.09 -1.55
C LEU A 122 16.67 -2.17 -1.88
N SER A 123 16.32 -0.97 -2.36
CA SER A 123 17.26 0.10 -2.68
C SER A 123 17.28 1.13 -1.56
N TYR A 124 18.48 1.38 -1.05
CA TYR A 124 18.70 2.30 0.07
C TYR A 124 19.21 3.66 -0.39
N PRO A 125 18.83 4.78 0.26
CA PRO A 125 18.02 4.88 1.48
C PRO A 125 16.51 4.77 1.24
N ILE A 126 15.77 4.33 2.26
CA ILE A 126 14.30 4.22 2.26
C ILE A 126 13.75 5.35 3.12
N GLU A 127 13.36 6.45 2.48
CA GLU A 127 13.02 7.71 3.15
C GLU A 127 11.54 7.83 3.53
N SER A 128 10.68 6.94 3.04
CA SER A 128 9.25 6.97 3.32
C SER A 128 8.60 5.59 3.17
N MET A 129 7.44 5.41 3.83
CA MET A 129 6.62 4.19 3.67
C MET A 129 6.15 4.00 2.23
N GLN A 130 5.84 5.09 1.53
CA GLN A 130 5.42 5.02 0.14
C GLN A 130 6.55 4.49 -0.75
N LEU A 131 7.80 4.92 -0.51
CA LEU A 131 8.96 4.39 -1.21
C LEU A 131 9.19 2.92 -0.86
N LEU A 132 9.03 2.53 0.42
CA LEU A 132 9.11 1.13 0.84
C LEU A 132 8.08 0.26 0.10
N HIS A 133 6.82 0.70 0.05
CA HIS A 133 5.75 -0.04 -0.64
C HIS A 133 6.02 -0.21 -2.13
N THR A 134 6.44 0.87 -2.81
CA THR A 134 6.81 0.81 -4.23
C THR A 134 7.94 -0.18 -4.45
N GLN A 135 9.01 -0.13 -3.64
CA GLN A 135 10.13 -1.06 -3.77
C GLN A 135 9.74 -2.52 -3.49
N ILE A 136 8.83 -2.78 -2.54
CA ILE A 136 8.30 -4.13 -2.30
C ILE A 136 7.58 -4.65 -3.54
N PHE A 137 6.78 -3.81 -4.20
CA PHE A 137 6.08 -4.20 -5.42
C PHE A 137 7.02 -4.41 -6.61
N ASP A 138 7.97 -3.50 -6.82
CA ASP A 138 8.97 -3.63 -7.89
C ASP A 138 9.81 -4.91 -7.72
N ALA A 139 10.22 -5.21 -6.48
CA ALA A 139 10.94 -6.44 -6.15
C ALA A 139 10.07 -7.69 -6.39
N LEU A 140 8.78 -7.63 -6.03
CA LEU A 140 7.84 -8.72 -6.23
C LEU A 140 7.63 -8.99 -7.72
N GLU A 141 7.47 -7.95 -8.54
CA GLU A 141 7.35 -8.09 -10.00
C GLU A 141 8.62 -8.72 -10.60
N ALA A 142 9.80 -8.30 -10.16
CA ALA A 142 11.07 -8.86 -10.62
C ALA A 142 11.21 -10.36 -10.27
N GLU A 143 10.90 -10.74 -9.03
CA GLU A 143 11.02 -12.12 -8.53
C GLU A 143 9.94 -13.07 -9.07
N SER A 144 8.75 -12.55 -9.39
CA SER A 144 7.58 -13.38 -9.73
C SER A 144 6.98 -13.09 -11.10
N SER A 145 7.74 -12.46 -11.99
CA SER A 145 7.34 -12.29 -13.39
C SER A 145 7.07 -13.64 -14.07
N CYS A 146 5.92 -13.75 -14.72
CA CYS A 146 5.54 -14.94 -15.47
C CYS A 146 6.27 -14.98 -16.82
N SER A 147 7.13 -15.98 -17.03
CA SER A 147 7.72 -16.28 -18.34
C SER A 147 6.89 -17.24 -19.18
#